data_AF-A0A3D0ZDS9-F1
#
_entry.id   AF-A0A3D0ZDS9-F1
#
_cell.length_a   1.000
_cell.length_b   1.000
_cell.length_c   1.000
_cell.angle_alpha   90.00
_cell.angle_beta   90.00
_cell.angle_gamma   90.00
#
_symmetry.space_group_name_H-M   'P 1'
#
loop_
_entity.id
_entity.type
_entity.pdbx_description
1 polymer ?
#
loop_
_entity_poly.entity_id
_entity_poly.type
_entity_poly.pdbx_seq_one_letter_code
_entity_poly.pdbx_strand_id
1 'polypeptide(L)'
;MLSSTAPRSTATRLLSAAAVLTLGALSLSACGGASSGTASSGGAADAKIGVSLIVKTTSNPYFVAMEDGAKKAAEGGNIDLKLAAGKSDGDEDTQIQAIENAISKGDKGILITPNGPAVVDAIKKARDAGLYVIALDTPPDPA
;
A
#
# COMPACT_ATOMS: atom_id res chain seq x y z
N MET A 1 23.74 -28.57 -92.69
CA MET A 1 23.00 -27.33 -92.37
C MET A 1 23.12 -27.14 -90.86
N LEU A 2 24.02 -26.26 -90.42
CA LEU A 2 23.79 -24.83 -90.10
C LEU A 2 23.35 -24.59 -88.64
N SER A 3 24.37 -24.42 -87.78
CA SER A 3 24.54 -23.44 -86.70
C SER A 3 23.48 -23.13 -85.61
N SER A 4 24.02 -22.98 -84.39
CA SER A 4 23.64 -22.00 -83.35
C SER A 4 22.53 -22.29 -82.32
N THR A 5 22.98 -22.64 -81.10
CA THR A 5 22.79 -21.87 -79.85
C THR A 5 21.57 -20.94 -79.69
N ALA A 6 20.71 -21.20 -78.68
CA ALA A 6 20.29 -20.24 -77.62
C ALA A 6 19.25 -20.86 -76.62
N PRO A 7 19.07 -20.32 -75.38
CA PRO A 7 18.21 -20.93 -74.35
C PRO A 7 17.13 -20.00 -73.73
N ARG A 8 16.38 -20.57 -72.75
CA ARG A 8 15.53 -19.95 -71.69
C ARG A 8 14.15 -19.38 -72.06
N SER A 9 13.22 -19.55 -71.13
CA SER A 9 11.91 -18.89 -71.09
C SER A 9 11.57 -18.34 -69.69
N THR A 10 11.15 -17.07 -69.67
CA THR A 10 10.12 -16.41 -68.81
C THR A 10 9.93 -16.83 -67.34
N ALA A 11 9.99 -15.93 -66.32
CA ALA A 11 9.16 -14.71 -66.07
C ALA A 11 7.69 -15.05 -65.69
N THR A 12 6.87 -14.25 -64.98
CA THR A 12 6.88 -12.83 -64.49
C THR A 12 6.04 -12.81 -63.16
N ARG A 13 5.92 -11.84 -62.24
CA ARG A 13 5.82 -10.34 -62.17
C ARG A 13 6.50 -9.86 -60.85
N LEU A 14 6.87 -8.60 -60.55
CA LEU A 14 6.33 -7.23 -60.74
C LEU A 14 5.07 -6.87 -59.90
N LEU A 15 4.87 -5.66 -59.35
CA LEU A 15 5.76 -4.60 -58.79
C LEU A 15 4.88 -3.50 -58.14
N SER A 16 5.30 -2.87 -57.02
CA SER A 16 4.91 -1.52 -56.51
C SER A 16 5.57 -1.33 -55.12
N ALA A 17 6.34 -0.29 -54.74
CA ALA A 17 6.60 1.07 -55.23
C ALA A 17 5.44 2.08 -54.96
N ALA A 18 5.64 3.27 -54.39
CA ALA A 18 6.86 3.95 -53.90
C ALA A 18 6.56 5.08 -52.86
N ALA A 19 7.58 5.90 -52.53
CA ALA A 19 7.54 7.23 -51.87
C ALA A 19 7.41 7.26 -50.32
N VAL A 20 8.05 8.18 -49.56
CA VAL A 20 9.00 9.27 -49.91
C VAL A 20 9.90 9.70 -48.71
N LEU A 21 11.10 10.21 -49.03
CA LEU A 21 12.03 11.18 -48.34
C LEU A 21 11.77 11.68 -46.89
N THR A 22 12.73 12.09 -46.04
CA THR A 22 14.20 11.87 -45.81
C THR A 22 14.63 12.66 -44.54
N LEU A 23 15.63 12.18 -43.79
CA LEU A 23 16.51 12.91 -42.84
C LEU A 23 15.89 13.69 -41.65
N GLY A 24 16.62 13.77 -40.53
CA GLY A 24 16.39 14.79 -39.50
C GLY A 24 16.51 14.32 -38.04
N ALA A 25 17.74 14.09 -37.55
CA ALA A 25 17.98 14.03 -36.10
C ALA A 25 18.27 15.45 -35.60
N LEU A 26 17.36 16.03 -34.80
CA LEU A 26 17.54 17.34 -34.17
C LEU A 26 17.01 17.33 -32.73
N SER A 27 17.64 18.12 -31.87
CA SER A 27 17.39 18.15 -30.42
C SER A 27 16.62 19.41 -29.98
N LEU A 28 16.47 19.56 -28.66
CA LEU A 28 16.01 20.74 -27.91
C LEU A 28 14.49 21.01 -27.84
N SER A 29 13.99 20.88 -26.60
CA SER A 29 13.21 21.87 -25.85
C SER A 29 12.42 22.94 -26.62
N ALA A 30 11.08 22.90 -26.49
CA ALA A 30 10.19 24.01 -26.77
C ALA A 30 9.20 24.19 -25.60
N CYS A 31 8.98 25.44 -25.19
CA CYS A 31 8.04 25.82 -24.15
C CYS A 31 6.73 26.35 -24.77
N GLY A 32 5.61 26.24 -24.04
CA GLY A 32 4.36 26.92 -24.38
C GLY A 32 3.29 26.01 -25.00
N GLY A 33 2.50 25.35 -24.15
CA GLY A 33 1.27 24.67 -24.52
C GLY A 33 0.33 24.63 -23.33
N ALA A 34 -0.72 25.46 -23.36
CA ALA A 34 -1.65 25.63 -22.25
C ALA A 34 -2.62 24.44 -22.14
N SER A 35 -2.11 23.29 -21.70
CA SER A 35 -2.97 22.25 -21.14
C SER A 35 -3.51 22.78 -19.81
N SER A 36 -4.78 23.21 -19.81
CA SER A 36 -5.54 23.44 -18.58
C SER A 36 -5.80 22.10 -17.89
N GLY A 37 -4.74 21.52 -17.35
CA GLY A 37 -4.82 20.43 -16.39
C GLY A 37 -5.51 20.96 -15.16
N THR A 38 -6.84 20.89 -15.14
CA THR A 38 -7.66 21.12 -13.96
C THR A 38 -7.19 20.14 -12.90
N ALA A 39 -6.27 20.62 -12.06
CA ALA A 39 -5.88 19.96 -10.83
C ALA A 39 -7.12 19.95 -9.95
N SER A 40 -7.94 18.90 -10.13
CA SER A 40 -9.08 18.63 -9.27
C SER A 40 -8.53 18.25 -7.91
N SER A 41 -8.18 19.26 -7.13
CA SER A 41 -8.11 19.19 -5.67
C SER A 41 -9.54 18.99 -5.15
N GLY A 42 -10.13 17.83 -5.51
CA GLY A 42 -11.32 17.32 -4.86
C GLY A 42 -10.96 17.23 -3.40
N GLY A 43 -11.56 18.10 -2.59
CA GLY A 43 -11.24 18.21 -1.18
C GLY A 43 -11.43 16.85 -0.53
N ALA A 44 -10.32 16.23 -0.12
CA ALA A 44 -10.38 15.04 0.70
C ALA A 44 -11.02 15.47 2.02
N ALA A 45 -12.31 15.16 2.19
CA ALA A 45 -12.98 15.32 3.47
C ALA A 45 -12.14 14.60 4.52
N ASP A 46 -11.66 15.34 5.52
CA ASP A 46 -10.48 15.00 6.32
C ASP A 46 -10.43 13.52 6.71
N ALA A 47 -9.60 12.77 5.99
CA ALA A 47 -9.56 11.32 6.11
C ALA A 47 -9.06 10.96 7.51
N LYS A 48 -9.97 10.41 8.33
CA LYS A 48 -9.67 10.04 9.72
C LYS A 48 -8.44 9.14 9.78
N ILE A 49 -7.54 9.48 10.69
CA ILE A 49 -6.31 8.73 10.95
C ILE A 49 -6.72 7.42 11.64
N GLY A 50 -6.63 6.31 10.93
CA GLY A 50 -6.90 4.97 11.46
C GLY A 50 -5.91 4.61 12.56
N VAL A 51 -6.42 4.19 13.71
CA VAL A 51 -5.62 3.75 14.88
C VAL A 51 -6.30 2.54 15.51
N SER A 52 -5.55 1.50 15.83
CA SER A 52 -6.07 0.32 16.54
C SER A 52 -5.55 0.27 17.98
N LEU A 53 -6.43 0.20 18.98
CA LEU A 53 -6.09 -0.22 20.34
C LEU A 53 -6.37 -1.73 20.48
N ILE A 54 -5.38 -2.48 20.95
CA ILE A 54 -5.41 -3.94 21.02
C ILE A 54 -5.05 -4.38 22.45
N VAL A 55 -6.05 -4.69 23.28
CA VAL A 55 -5.83 -5.05 24.70
C VAL A 55 -5.73 -6.56 24.94
N LYS A 56 -5.09 -6.97 26.04
CA LYS A 56 -5.00 -8.37 26.50
C LYS A 56 -6.35 -9.08 26.50
N THR A 57 -7.34 -8.52 27.22
CA THR A 57 -8.73 -9.01 27.26
C THR A 57 -9.67 -7.94 27.83
N THR A 58 -10.96 -7.95 27.46
CA THR A 58 -12.00 -7.13 28.10
C THR A 58 -12.59 -7.76 29.38
N SER A 59 -12.15 -8.96 29.76
CA SER A 59 -12.59 -9.65 30.98
C SER A 59 -12.12 -8.97 32.28
N ASN A 60 -11.12 -8.09 32.20
CA ASN A 60 -10.60 -7.32 33.33
C ASN A 60 -11.01 -5.83 33.17
N PRO A 61 -11.72 -5.22 34.15
CA PRO A 61 -12.14 -3.82 34.10
C PRO A 61 -11.02 -2.80 33.85
N TYR A 62 -9.76 -3.13 34.16
CA TYR A 62 -8.60 -2.26 33.87
C TYR A 62 -8.46 -1.99 32.36
N PHE A 63 -8.60 -3.02 31.52
CA PHE A 63 -8.51 -2.86 30.06
C PHE A 63 -9.78 -2.25 29.46
N VAL A 64 -10.96 -2.47 30.05
CA VAL A 64 -12.19 -1.77 29.68
C VAL A 64 -12.06 -0.27 29.93
N ALA A 65 -11.50 0.13 31.08
CA ALA A 65 -11.19 1.54 31.38
C ALA A 65 -10.15 2.14 30.42
N MET A 66 -9.20 1.33 29.94
CA MET A 66 -8.22 1.73 28.92
C MET A 66 -8.89 1.98 27.56
N GLU A 67 -9.81 1.11 27.12
CA GLU A 67 -10.62 1.38 25.92
C GLU A 67 -11.45 2.66 26.07
N ASP A 68 -12.11 2.86 27.22
CA ASP A 68 -12.96 4.03 27.45
C ASP A 68 -12.16 5.34 27.55
N GLY A 69 -10.92 5.28 28.01
CA GLY A 69 -9.96 6.38 27.90
C GLY A 69 -9.60 6.69 26.45
N ALA A 70 -9.31 5.65 25.64
CA ALA A 70 -8.96 5.81 24.23
C ALA A 70 -10.14 6.32 23.38
N LYS A 71 -11.37 5.84 23.63
CA LYS A 71 -12.61 6.34 22.99
C LYS A 71 -12.75 7.86 23.18
N LYS A 72 -12.65 8.33 24.43
CA LYS A 72 -12.73 9.77 24.78
C LYS A 72 -11.57 10.60 24.19
N ALA A 73 -10.37 10.03 24.10
CA ALA A 73 -9.24 10.69 23.45
C ALA A 73 -9.44 10.81 21.93
N ALA A 74 -10.04 9.80 21.29
CA ALA A 74 -10.34 9.79 19.86
C ALA A 74 -11.51 10.73 19.47
N GLU A 75 -12.49 10.92 20.36
CA GLU A 75 -13.58 11.91 20.18
C GLU A 75 -13.07 13.34 19.99
N GLY A 76 -11.95 13.69 20.63
CA GLY A 76 -11.31 15.01 20.53
C GLY A 76 -10.38 15.21 19.34
N GLY A 77 -10.25 14.23 18.42
CA GLY A 77 -9.29 14.28 17.32
C GLY A 77 -9.79 13.71 15.99
N ASN A 78 -9.02 13.90 14.93
CA ASN A 78 -9.32 13.33 13.61
C ASN A 78 -8.91 11.84 13.52
N ILE A 79 -9.43 11.02 14.45
CA ILE A 79 -9.08 9.61 14.63
C ILE A 79 -10.25 8.71 14.21
N ASP A 80 -9.94 7.58 13.58
CA ASP A 80 -10.85 6.43 13.45
C ASP A 80 -10.31 5.28 14.32
N LEU A 81 -10.76 5.24 15.57
CA LEU A 81 -10.28 4.28 16.56
C LEU A 81 -10.98 2.93 16.37
N LYS A 82 -10.19 1.88 16.12
CA LYS A 82 -10.62 0.48 16.22
C LYS A 82 -10.20 -0.10 17.55
N LEU A 83 -10.99 -1.04 18.04
CA LEU A 83 -10.77 -1.75 19.30
C LEU A 83 -10.71 -3.25 19.01
N ALA A 84 -9.76 -3.93 19.65
CA ALA A 84 -9.62 -5.37 19.61
C ALA A 84 -9.14 -5.88 20.96
N ALA A 85 -9.50 -7.12 21.30
CA ALA A 85 -9.11 -7.75 22.55
C ALA A 85 -8.86 -9.26 22.34
N GLY A 86 -7.92 -9.82 23.10
CA GLY A 86 -7.85 -11.27 23.27
C GLY A 86 -9.07 -11.81 24.02
N LYS A 87 -9.48 -13.05 23.70
CA LYS A 87 -10.63 -13.71 24.33
C LYS A 87 -10.39 -13.96 25.82
N SER A 88 -9.14 -14.17 26.20
CA SER A 88 -8.63 -14.26 27.56
C SER A 88 -7.27 -13.57 27.66
N ASP A 89 -6.77 -13.40 28.89
CA ASP A 89 -5.35 -13.15 29.11
C ASP A 89 -4.52 -14.28 28.47
N GLY A 90 -3.37 -13.96 27.90
CA GLY A 90 -2.53 -14.91 27.13
C GLY A 90 -3.07 -15.34 25.76
N ASP A 91 -4.16 -14.76 25.24
CA ASP A 91 -4.63 -15.02 23.86
C ASP A 91 -3.77 -14.23 22.85
N GLU A 92 -2.59 -14.76 22.57
CA GLU A 92 -1.62 -14.16 21.64
C GLU A 92 -2.09 -14.25 20.17
N ASP A 93 -2.72 -15.37 19.76
CA ASP A 93 -3.19 -15.58 18.38
C ASP A 93 -4.19 -14.50 17.94
N THR A 94 -5.19 -14.18 18.77
CA THR A 94 -6.17 -13.12 18.47
C THR A 94 -5.51 -11.76 18.40
N GLN A 95 -4.45 -11.54 19.21
CA GLN A 95 -3.72 -10.29 19.21
C GLN A 95 -2.85 -10.13 17.95
N ILE A 96 -2.17 -11.19 17.52
CA ILE A 96 -1.44 -11.26 16.25
C ILE A 96 -2.39 -10.97 15.08
N GLN A 97 -3.57 -11.60 15.05
CA GLN A 97 -4.57 -11.33 14.02
C GLN A 97 -5.09 -9.89 14.06
N ALA A 98 -5.26 -9.28 15.24
CA ALA A 98 -5.64 -7.88 15.35
C ALA A 98 -4.57 -6.93 14.77
N ILE A 99 -3.28 -7.23 15.00
CA ILE A 99 -2.15 -6.48 14.42
C ILE A 99 -2.13 -6.61 12.89
N GLU A 100 -2.23 -7.84 12.36
CA GLU A 100 -2.22 -8.08 10.91
C GLU A 100 -3.42 -7.41 10.21
N ASN A 101 -4.57 -7.30 10.89
CA ASN A 101 -5.71 -6.51 10.44
C ASN A 101 -5.46 -4.99 10.44
N ALA A 102 -4.74 -4.44 11.42
CA ALA A 102 -4.39 -3.01 11.47
C ALA A 102 -3.40 -2.64 10.35
N ILE A 103 -2.39 -3.49 10.10
CA ILE A 103 -1.48 -3.37 8.95
C ILE A 103 -2.28 -3.39 7.64
N SER A 104 -3.17 -4.37 7.46
CA SER A 104 -3.93 -4.58 6.23
C SER A 104 -4.92 -3.44 5.90
N LYS A 105 -5.40 -2.72 6.91
CA LYS A 105 -6.23 -1.50 6.74
C LYS A 105 -5.42 -0.27 6.36
N GLY A 106 -4.09 -0.31 6.55
CA GLY A 106 -3.26 0.88 6.47
C GLY A 106 -3.54 1.86 7.59
N ASP A 107 -3.76 1.37 8.82
CA ASP A 107 -3.76 2.23 10.02
C ASP A 107 -2.42 3.00 10.13
N LYS A 108 -2.35 4.00 11.01
CA LYS A 108 -1.15 4.82 11.24
C LYS A 108 -0.52 4.57 12.60
N GLY A 109 -1.24 3.96 13.53
CA GLY A 109 -0.69 3.54 14.80
C GLY A 109 -1.44 2.37 15.45
N ILE A 110 -0.73 1.65 16.30
CA ILE A 110 -1.25 0.60 17.17
C ILE A 110 -0.90 0.97 18.61
N LEU A 111 -1.89 0.98 19.50
CA LEU A 111 -1.67 0.92 20.94
C LEU A 111 -1.93 -0.53 21.37
N ILE A 112 -1.05 -1.12 22.19
CA ILE A 112 -1.14 -2.56 22.51
C ILE A 112 -0.76 -2.87 23.96
N THR A 113 -1.52 -3.74 24.62
CA THR A 113 -1.09 -4.40 25.87
C THR A 113 -0.74 -5.86 25.54
N PRO A 114 0.53 -6.23 25.32
CA PRO A 114 0.90 -7.55 24.77
C PRO A 114 0.50 -8.72 25.68
N ASN A 115 -0.12 -9.76 25.12
CA ASN A 115 -0.50 -11.00 25.80
C ASN A 115 0.68 -11.95 26.05
N GLY A 116 1.78 -11.82 25.29
CA GLY A 116 2.97 -12.67 25.45
C GLY A 116 4.04 -12.44 24.36
N PRO A 117 5.07 -13.31 24.29
CA PRO A 117 6.26 -13.11 23.47
C PRO A 117 6.07 -13.42 21.97
N ALA A 118 5.12 -14.27 21.56
CA ALA A 118 4.87 -14.55 20.13
C ALA A 118 4.27 -13.32 19.41
N VAL A 119 3.66 -12.41 20.15
CA VAL A 119 3.17 -11.11 19.66
C VAL A 119 4.31 -10.19 19.17
N VAL A 120 5.56 -10.39 19.62
CA VAL A 120 6.70 -9.52 19.28
C VAL A 120 7.01 -9.49 17.78
N ASP A 121 6.92 -10.63 17.09
CA ASP A 121 7.12 -10.68 15.63
C ASP A 121 6.00 -9.95 14.87
N ALA A 122 4.77 -9.95 15.38
CA ALA A 122 3.67 -9.16 14.80
C ALA A 122 3.87 -7.65 15.06
N ILE A 123 4.30 -7.26 16.26
CA ILE A 123 4.70 -5.89 16.59
C ILE A 123 5.86 -5.42 15.68
N LYS A 124 6.79 -6.32 15.34
CA LYS A 124 7.86 -6.04 14.37
C LYS A 124 7.30 -5.83 12.96
N LYS A 125 6.47 -6.76 12.43
CA LYS A 125 5.78 -6.60 11.13
C LYS A 125 5.06 -5.24 11.02
N ALA A 126 4.40 -4.79 12.08
CA ALA A 126 3.70 -3.50 12.10
C ALA A 126 4.63 -2.30 12.00
N ARG A 127 5.77 -2.31 12.72
CA ARG A 127 6.82 -1.29 12.61
C ARG A 127 7.47 -1.29 11.23
N ASP A 128 7.78 -2.46 10.69
CA ASP A 128 8.36 -2.63 9.35
C ASP A 128 7.39 -2.16 8.24
N ALA A 129 6.07 -2.23 8.48
CA ALA A 129 5.02 -1.66 7.63
C ALA A 129 4.78 -0.15 7.84
N GLY A 130 5.54 0.50 8.73
CA GLY A 130 5.48 1.95 8.97
C GLY A 130 4.41 2.43 9.96
N LEU A 131 3.83 1.55 10.77
CA LEU A 131 2.88 1.93 11.83
C LEU A 131 3.63 2.31 13.11
N TYR A 132 3.20 3.39 13.77
CA TYR A 132 3.67 3.72 15.12
C TYR A 132 3.07 2.73 16.13
N VAL A 133 3.89 1.84 16.70
CA VAL A 133 3.44 0.90 17.75
C VAL A 133 3.84 1.41 19.13
N ILE A 134 2.86 1.55 20.02
CA ILE A 134 3.03 2.02 21.39
C ILE A 134 2.56 0.91 22.34
N ALA A 135 3.50 0.36 23.11
CA ALA A 135 3.17 -0.57 24.19
C ALA A 135 2.56 0.19 25.39
N LEU A 136 1.52 -0.40 25.96
CA LEU A 136 0.82 0.02 27.18
C LEU A 136 0.84 -1.16 28.16
N ASP A 137 0.67 -0.90 29.47
CA ASP A 137 0.66 -1.90 30.55
C ASP A 137 1.97 -2.70 30.71
N THR A 138 2.27 -3.58 29.75
CA THR A 138 3.44 -4.47 29.73
C THR A 138 4.32 -4.14 28.51
N PRO A 139 5.64 -3.90 28.68
CA PRO A 139 6.53 -3.75 27.54
C PRO A 139 6.79 -5.11 26.86
N PRO A 140 6.87 -5.19 25.53
CA PRO A 140 7.42 -6.37 24.84
C PRO A 140 8.93 -6.52 25.13
N ASP A 141 9.42 -7.75 25.08
CA ASP A 141 10.84 -8.09 25.22
C ASP A 141 11.31 -8.97 24.05
N PRO A 142 12.27 -8.52 23.21
CA PRO A 142 12.83 -7.18 23.17
C PRO A 142 11.81 -6.13 22.67
N ALA A 143 12.10 -4.86 22.98
CA ALA A 143 11.29 -3.71 22.57
C ALA A 143 11.37 -3.41 21.05
#